data_AF-A0A6P0Y949-F1
#
_entry.id   AF-A0A6P0Y949-F1
#
_cell.length_a   1.000
_cell.length_b   1.000
_cell.length_c   1.000
_cell.angle_alpha   90.00
_cell.angle_beta   90.00
_cell.angle_gamma   90.00
#
_symmetry.space_group_name_H-M   'P 1'
#
loop_
_entity.id
_entity.type
_entity.pdbx_description
1 polymer ?
#
loop_
_entity_poly.entity_id
_entity_poly.type
_entity_poly.pdbx_seq_one_letter_code
_entity_poly.pdbx_strand_id
1 'polypeptide(L)' 'MQILLVDDEPELTSPLSRALNREGYSVDVADNGKIGSQMASQG' A
#
# COMPACT_ATOMS: atom_id res chain seq x y z
N MET A 1 3.52 -12.01 4.42
CA MET A 1 3.09 -10.81 5.18
C MET A 1 2.52 -9.83 4.19
N GLN A 2 1.38 -9.22 4.52
CA GLN A 2 0.71 -8.23 3.68
C GLN A 2 0.92 -6.83 4.28
N ILE A 3 1.22 -5.85 3.43
CA ILE A 3 1.46 -4.46 3.80
C ILE A 3 0.44 -3.60 3.06
N LEU A 4 -0.25 -2.73 3.79
CA LEU A 4 -1.10 -1.70 3.20
C LEU A 4 -0.36 -0.37 3.22
N LEU A 5 -0.11 0.19 2.05
CA LEU A 5 0.49 1.51 1.86
C LEU A 5 -0.63 2.54 1.64
N VAL A 6 -0.66 3.62 2.43
CA VAL A 6 -1.67 4.68 2.30
C VAL A 6 -0.95 6.01 2.14
N ASP A 7 -1.01 6.57 0.94
CA ASP A 7 -0.33 7.82 0.57
C ASP A 7 -0.97 8.36 -0.73
N ASP A 8 -1.25 9.66 -0.79
CA ASP A 8 -1.89 10.33 -1.93
C ASP A 8 -0.91 10.68 -3.07
N GLU A 9 0.39 10.48 -2.87
CA GLU A 9 1.43 10.75 -3.86
C GLU A 9 1.85 9.47 -4.62
N PRO A 10 1.37 9.26 -5.87
CA PRO A 10 1.69 8.05 -6.64
C PRO A 10 3.19 7.92 -6.96
N GLU A 11 3.91 9.03 -6.96
CA GLU A 11 5.35 9.11 -7.19
C GLU A 11 6.15 8.43 -6.06
N LEU A 12 5.61 8.40 -4.83
CA LEU A 12 6.20 7.74 -3.67
C LEU A 12 5.74 6.29 -3.54
N THR A 13 4.45 6.03 -3.74
CA THR A 13 3.88 4.68 -3.58
C THR A 13 4.41 3.68 -4.61
N SER A 14 4.61 4.10 -5.85
CA SER A 14 5.06 3.22 -6.95
C SER A 14 6.47 2.63 -6.76
N PRO A 15 7.53 3.42 -6.45
CA PRO A 15 8.84 2.86 -6.15
C PRO A 15 8.84 2.03 -4.85
N LEU A 16 8.13 2.47 -3.81
CA LEU A 16 8.10 1.78 -2.52
C LEU A 16 7.38 0.43 -2.59
N SER A 17 6.22 0.38 -3.28
CA SER A 17 5.51 -0.87 -3.57
C SER A 17 6.40 -1.86 -4.32
N ARG A 18 7.13 -1.40 -5.34
CA ARG A 18 8.06 -2.28 -6.08
C ARG A 18 9.20 -2.80 -5.22
N ALA A 19 9.78 -1.97 -4.36
CA ALA A 19 10.83 -2.39 -3.44
C ALA A 19 10.32 -3.47 -2.47
N LEU A 20 9.18 -3.24 -1.83
CA LEU A 20 8.57 -4.19 -0.89
C LEU A 20 8.15 -5.50 -1.56
N ASN A 21 7.59 -5.45 -2.78
CA ASN A 21 7.29 -6.65 -3.56
C ASN A 21 8.54 -7.46 -3.88
N ARG A 22 9.67 -6.81 -4.16
CA ARG A 22 10.96 -7.48 -4.43
C ARG A 22 11.52 -8.20 -3.19
N GLU A 23 11.23 -7.69 -1.99
CA GLU A 23 11.53 -8.33 -0.72
C GLU A 23 10.57 -9.48 -0.36
N GLY A 24 9.56 -9.75 -1.20
CA GLY A 24 8.62 -10.85 -1.03
C GLY A 24 7.37 -10.50 -0.20
N TYR A 25 7.12 -9.22 0.06
CA TYR A 25 5.87 -8.76 0.67
C TYR A 25 4.77 -8.61 -0.37
N SER A 26 3.52 -8.93 -0.01
CA SER A 26 2.35 -8.54 -0.80
C SER A 26 1.94 -7.13 -0.38
N VAL A 27 1.83 -6.20 -1.32
CA VAL A 27 1.57 -4.79 -1.04
C VAL A 27 0.28 -4.34 -1.71
N ASP A 28 -0.65 -3.85 -0.89
CA ASP A 28 -1.82 -3.11 -1.36
C ASP A 28 -1.57 -1.61 -1.22
N VAL A 29 -2.11 -0.83 -2.15
CA VAL A 29 -1.95 0.64 -2.16
C VAL A 29 -3.32 1.30 -2.13
N ALA A 30 -3.49 2.26 -1.24
CA ALA A 30 -4.63 3.16 -1.18
C ALA A 30 -4.15 4.61 -1.36
N ASP A 31 -4.80 5.35 -2.25
CA ASP A 31 -4.48 6.75 -2.57
C ASP A 31 -5.13 7.77 -1.63
N ASN A 32 -5.90 7.30 -0.64
CA ASN A 32 -6.51 8.15 0.36
C ASN A 32 -6.87 7.36 1.64
N GLY A 33 -7.05 8.10 2.73
CA GLY A 33 -7.36 7.53 4.04
C GLY A 33 -8.69 6.79 4.13
N LYS A 34 -9.70 7.14 3.31
CA LYS A 34 -10.99 6.44 3.33
C LYS A 34 -10.86 5.03 2.74
N ILE A 35 -10.20 4.90 1.60
CA ILE A 35 -9.91 3.60 0.99
C ILE A 35 -8.98 2.81 1.91
N GLY A 36 -7.92 3.42 2.42
CA GLY A 36 -7.00 2.77 3.35
C GLY A 36 -7.68 2.23 4.60
N SER A 37 -8.55 3.02 5.24
CA SER A 37 -9.31 2.58 6.41
C SER A 37 -10.27 1.44 6.09
N GLN A 38 -10.91 1.47 4.92
CA GLN A 38 -11.81 0.40 4.48
C GLN A 38 -11.05 -0.90 4.21
N MET A 39 -9.85 -0.83 3.63
CA MET A 39 -9.01 -2.01 3.37
C MET A 39 -8.46 -2.60 4.68
N ALA A 40 -7.97 -1.75 5.59
CA ALA A 40 -7.45 -2.17 6.88
C ALA A 40 -8.52 -2.85 7.76
N SER A 41 -9.79 -2.49 7.60
CA SER A 41 -10.90 -3.08 8.36
C SER A 41 -11.39 -4.42 7.79
N GLN A 42 -10.94 -4.82 6.59
CA GLN A 42 -11.34 -6.04 5.90
C GLN A 42 -10.27 -7.15 5.92
N GLY A 43 -9.05 -6.85 6.37
CA GLY A 43 -7.96 -7.82 6.57
C GLY A 43 -7.96 -8.40 7.97
#